data_AF-X6MU75-F1
#
_entry.id   AF-X6MU75-F1
#
_cell.length_a   1.000
_cell.length_b   1.000
_cell.length_c   1.000
_cell.angle_alpha   90.00
_cell.angle_beta   90.00
_cell.angle_gamma   90.00
#
_symmetry.space_group_name_H-M   'P 1'
#
loop_
_entity.id
_entity.type
_entity.pdbx_description
1 polymer ?
#
loop_
_entity_poly.entity_id
_entity_poly.type
_entity_poly.pdbx_seq_one_letter_code
_entity_poly.pdbx_strand_id
1 'polypeptide(L)'
;MLEQFEEWLRNTVKLPEYLPQFQNCTYNDIRMVTYIDEQTLISDVGMHKKPHRMVFLKKAAELKKELSAFEEWLKKIHCERYLSKFENIGVFTFVDLLHSIHSKDDLKDVCGSDVQAQFLLWSKIAKLSTVPSQSNLSTPVPSSQTTVETRFDNVLR
;
A
#
# COMPACT_ATOMS: atom_id res chain seq x y z
N MET A 1 -7.01 1.93 14.57
CA MET A 1 -7.02 2.92 13.46
C MET A 1 -5.87 3.92 13.53
N LEU A 2 -5.58 4.49 14.70
CA LEU A 2 -4.43 5.41 14.87
C LEU A 2 -3.08 4.73 14.62
N GLU A 3 -2.95 3.48 15.08
CA GLU A 3 -1.73 2.67 14.91
C GLU A 3 -1.41 2.41 13.43
N GLN A 4 -2.43 2.16 12.60
CA GLN A 4 -2.24 1.90 11.17
C GLN A 4 -1.71 3.12 10.41
N PHE A 5 -2.23 4.32 10.71
CA PHE A 5 -1.72 5.55 10.09
C PHE A 5 -0.27 5.81 10.50
N GLU A 6 0.05 5.68 11.79
CA GLU A 6 1.41 5.84 12.29
C GLU A 6 2.37 4.86 11.63
N GLU A 7 1.99 3.58 11.57
CA GLU A 7 2.80 2.55 10.94
C GLU A 7 3.04 2.86 9.46
N TRP A 8 2.00 3.22 8.72
CA TRP A 8 2.09 3.59 7.31
C TRP A 8 2.99 4.81 7.10
N LEU A 9 2.85 5.86 7.92
CA LEU A 9 3.68 7.07 7.83
C LEU A 9 5.16 6.76 8.12
N ARG A 10 5.43 5.91 9.11
CA ARG A 10 6.78 5.51 9.52
C ARG A 10 7.42 4.54 8.53
N ASN A 11 6.68 3.53 8.08
CA ASN A 11 7.22 2.38 7.35
C ASN A 11 7.09 2.52 5.83
N THR A 12 6.06 3.18 5.34
CA THR A 12 5.79 3.31 3.89
C THR A 12 6.20 4.68 3.36
N VAL A 13 5.79 5.76 4.05
CA VAL A 13 6.12 7.14 3.64
C VAL A 13 7.53 7.54 4.08
N LYS A 14 8.01 6.97 5.20
CA LYS A 14 9.30 7.28 5.83
C LYS A 14 9.40 8.74 6.31
N LEU A 15 8.30 9.29 6.83
CA LEU A 15 8.22 10.65 7.35
C LEU A 15 7.56 10.71 8.74
N PRO A 16 8.05 9.91 9.73
CA PRO A 16 7.41 9.81 11.04
C PRO A 16 7.40 11.14 11.83
N GLU A 17 8.28 12.09 11.49
CA GLU A 17 8.36 13.39 12.16
C GLU A 17 7.12 14.29 11.95
N TYR A 18 6.25 13.95 11.00
CA TYR A 18 4.99 14.66 10.77
C TYR A 18 3.81 14.09 11.56
N LEU A 19 3.99 12.98 12.28
CA LEU A 19 2.90 12.32 13.00
C LEU A 19 2.17 13.27 13.97
N PRO A 20 2.86 14.07 14.81
CA PRO A 20 2.18 15.00 15.72
C PRO A 20 1.30 16.02 14.97
N GLN A 21 1.75 16.51 13.80
CA GLN A 21 1.01 17.47 13.00
C GLN A 21 -0.26 16.88 12.42
N PHE A 22 -0.18 15.64 11.89
CA PHE A 22 -1.38 14.92 11.44
C PHE A 22 -2.36 14.65 12.59
N GLN A 23 -1.85 14.29 13.79
CA GLN A 23 -2.68 14.08 14.97
C GLN A 23 -3.38 15.37 15.43
N ASN A 24 -2.65 16.49 15.46
CA ASN A 24 -3.18 17.80 15.85
C ASN A 24 -4.29 18.30 14.91
N CYS A 25 -4.23 17.93 13.63
CA CYS A 25 -5.24 18.27 12.63
C CYS A 25 -6.28 17.16 12.41
N THR A 26 -6.31 16.12 13.26
CA THR A 26 -7.23 14.96 13.14
C THR A 26 -7.18 14.23 11.79
N TYR A 27 -6.03 14.26 11.13
CA TYR A 27 -5.73 13.58 9.86
C TYR A 27 -4.92 12.29 10.05
N ASN A 28 -5.03 11.68 11.23
CA ASN A 28 -4.32 10.49 11.66
C ASN A 28 -5.16 9.19 11.53
N ASP A 29 -6.20 9.21 10.69
CA ASP A 29 -6.92 8.00 10.25
C ASP A 29 -6.41 7.59 8.87
N ILE A 30 -6.05 6.32 8.70
CA ILE A 30 -5.51 5.80 7.43
C ILE A 30 -6.46 6.02 6.24
N ARG A 31 -7.78 6.04 6.47
CA ARG A 31 -8.78 6.29 5.42
C ARG A 31 -8.77 7.75 4.96
N MET A 32 -8.48 8.67 5.87
CA MET A 32 -8.43 10.11 5.59
C MET A 32 -7.31 10.47 4.61
N VAL A 33 -6.24 9.68 4.55
CA VAL A 33 -5.10 9.86 3.63
C VAL A 33 -5.54 10.06 2.19
N THR A 34 -6.60 9.39 1.75
CA THR A 34 -7.09 9.44 0.36
C THR A 34 -7.77 10.76 -0.04
N TYR A 35 -8.04 11.62 0.94
CA TYR A 35 -8.69 12.93 0.79
C TYR A 35 -7.74 14.11 1.02
N ILE A 36 -6.50 13.86 1.43
CA ILE A 36 -5.51 14.91 1.71
C ILE A 36 -4.86 15.35 0.40
N ASP A 37 -5.01 16.63 0.05
CA ASP A 37 -4.36 17.24 -1.10
C ASP A 37 -3.10 18.02 -0.72
N GLU A 38 -2.40 18.59 -1.73
CA GLU A 38 -1.19 19.36 -1.47
C GLU A 38 -1.46 20.60 -0.62
N GLN A 39 -2.62 21.24 -0.78
CA GLN A 39 -2.96 22.45 -0.05
C GLN A 39 -3.19 22.15 1.43
N THR A 40 -3.93 21.08 1.76
CA THR A 40 -4.11 20.59 3.13
C THR A 40 -2.77 20.27 3.79
N LEU A 41 -1.84 19.63 3.08
CA LEU A 41 -0.49 19.38 3.60
C LEU A 41 0.26 20.66 3.94
N ILE A 42 0.05 21.74 3.19
CA ILE A 42 0.71 23.02 3.41
C ILE A 42 0.05 23.80 4.55
N SER A 43 -1.27 24.00 4.49
CA SER A 43 -1.97 24.90 5.40
C SER A 43 -2.23 24.29 6.76
N ASP A 44 -2.59 23.02 6.80
CA ASP A 44 -3.12 22.40 8.01
C ASP A 44 -1.99 21.61 8.70
N VAL A 45 -1.34 20.72 7.95
CA VAL A 45 -0.26 19.86 8.48
C VAL A 45 1.08 20.61 8.62
N GLY A 46 1.27 21.72 7.91
CA GLY A 46 2.53 22.49 7.95
C GLY A 46 3.72 21.83 7.23
N MET A 47 3.45 20.97 6.24
CA MET A 47 4.47 20.27 5.45
C MET A 47 5.03 21.15 4.31
N HIS A 48 5.83 22.16 4.66
CA HIS A 48 6.35 23.13 3.68
C HIS A 48 7.43 22.59 2.74
N LYS A 49 8.12 21.50 3.12
CA LYS A 49 9.15 20.88 2.27
C LYS A 49 8.51 20.16 1.09
N LYS A 50 8.67 20.72 -0.12
CA LYS A 50 8.12 20.15 -1.37
C LYS A 50 8.46 18.66 -1.58
N PRO A 51 9.70 18.19 -1.37
CA PRO A 51 10.01 16.76 -1.52
C PRO A 51 9.18 15.86 -0.60
N HIS A 52 8.94 16.29 0.65
CA HIS A 52 8.15 15.50 1.60
C HIS A 52 6.69 15.38 1.15
N ARG A 53 6.09 16.48 0.67
CA ARG A 53 4.73 16.45 0.11
C ARG A 53 4.63 15.54 -1.10
N MET A 54 5.59 15.61 -2.01
CA MET A 54 5.60 14.74 -3.20
C MET A 54 5.64 13.26 -2.82
N VAL A 55 6.47 12.88 -1.84
CA VAL A 55 6.55 11.50 -1.35
C VAL A 55 5.22 11.09 -0.70
N PHE A 56 4.68 11.92 0.20
CA PHE A 56 3.40 11.65 0.86
C PHE A 56 2.27 11.46 -0.16
N LEU A 57 2.07 12.41 -1.07
CA LEU A 57 0.99 12.37 -2.06
C LEU A 57 1.12 11.17 -3.00
N LYS A 58 2.35 10.81 -3.40
CA LYS A 58 2.59 9.60 -4.20
C LYS A 58 2.15 8.35 -3.43
N LYS A 59 2.55 8.21 -2.18
CA LYS A 59 2.17 7.06 -1.34
C LYS A 59 0.67 7.04 -1.02
N ALA A 60 0.06 8.20 -0.79
CA ALA A 60 -1.38 8.33 -0.60
C ALA A 60 -2.17 7.87 -1.84
N ALA A 61 -1.68 8.20 -3.05
CA ALA A 61 -2.29 7.74 -4.29
C ALA A 61 -2.12 6.22 -4.52
N GLU A 62 -0.99 5.64 -4.13
CA GLU A 62 -0.78 4.18 -4.13
C GLU A 62 -1.78 3.50 -3.18
N LEU A 63 -1.85 3.97 -1.92
CA LEU A 63 -2.80 3.45 -0.92
C LEU A 63 -4.26 3.57 -1.40
N LYS A 64 -4.65 4.71 -1.99
CA LYS A 64 -5.99 4.90 -2.53
C LYS A 64 -6.38 3.81 -3.53
N LYS A 65 -5.45 3.42 -4.40
CA LYS A 65 -5.68 2.33 -5.38
C LYS A 65 -5.88 0.99 -4.68
N GLU A 66 -5.09 0.70 -3.65
CA GLU A 66 -5.20 -0.55 -2.88
C GLU A 66 -6.53 -0.65 -2.13
N LEU A 67 -6.95 0.45 -1.49
CA LEU A 67 -8.25 0.56 -0.81
C LEU A 67 -9.40 0.34 -1.78
N SER A 68 -9.39 1.04 -2.92
CA SER A 68 -10.43 0.88 -3.95
C SER A 68 -10.45 -0.54 -4.53
N ALA A 69 -9.29 -1.16 -4.77
CA ALA A 69 -9.22 -2.52 -5.29
C ALA A 69 -9.80 -3.55 -4.30
N PHE A 70 -9.57 -3.37 -2.99
CA PHE A 70 -10.14 -4.23 -1.96
C PHE A 70 -11.68 -4.08 -1.88
N GLU A 71 -12.18 -2.85 -1.88
CA GLU A 71 -13.63 -2.56 -1.91
C GLU A 71 -14.30 -3.15 -3.16
N GLU A 72 -13.72 -2.94 -4.34
CA GLU A 72 -14.23 -3.49 -5.60
C GLU A 72 -14.24 -5.02 -5.60
N TRP A 73 -13.23 -5.65 -5.00
CA TRP A 73 -13.21 -7.09 -4.86
C TRP A 73 -14.31 -7.62 -3.97
N LEU A 74 -14.58 -6.96 -2.83
CA LEU A 74 -15.72 -7.30 -1.97
C LEU A 74 -17.04 -7.21 -2.75
N LYS A 75 -17.24 -6.13 -3.52
CA LYS A 75 -18.42 -5.97 -4.39
C LYS A 75 -18.54 -7.09 -5.41
N LYS A 76 -17.42 -7.46 -6.06
CA LYS A 76 -17.38 -8.53 -7.08
C LYS A 76 -17.76 -9.90 -6.53
N ILE A 77 -17.52 -10.15 -5.24
CA ILE A 77 -17.92 -11.40 -4.57
C ILE A 77 -19.21 -11.25 -3.74
N HIS A 78 -19.94 -10.16 -3.90
CA HIS A 78 -21.19 -9.85 -3.19
C HIS A 78 -21.05 -9.85 -1.66
N CYS A 79 -19.91 -9.35 -1.17
CA CYS A 79 -19.55 -9.26 0.25
C CYS A 79 -19.29 -7.81 0.72
N GLU A 80 -19.68 -6.80 -0.06
CA GLU A 80 -19.44 -5.38 0.23
C GLU A 80 -20.07 -4.92 1.56
N ARG A 81 -21.15 -5.58 2.01
CA ARG A 81 -21.77 -5.32 3.32
C ARG A 81 -20.82 -5.53 4.50
N TYR A 82 -19.74 -6.28 4.30
CA TYR A 82 -18.73 -6.58 5.33
C TYR A 82 -17.56 -5.59 5.33
N LEU A 83 -17.51 -4.62 4.41
CA LEU A 83 -16.40 -3.66 4.33
C LEU A 83 -16.15 -2.97 5.67
N SER A 84 -17.18 -2.39 6.29
CA SER A 84 -17.04 -1.73 7.60
C SER A 84 -16.59 -2.67 8.72
N LYS A 85 -16.90 -3.98 8.62
CA LYS A 85 -16.46 -4.99 9.58
C LYS A 85 -14.97 -5.30 9.42
N PHE A 86 -14.47 -5.38 8.19
CA PHE A 86 -13.03 -5.46 7.91
C PHE A 86 -12.29 -4.21 8.41
N GLU A 87 -12.82 -3.02 8.13
CA GLU A 87 -12.21 -1.76 8.60
C GLU A 87 -12.11 -1.69 10.14
N ASN A 88 -13.14 -2.18 10.85
CA ASN A 88 -13.15 -2.20 12.31
C ASN A 88 -12.06 -3.09 12.92
N ILE A 89 -11.61 -4.12 12.20
CA ILE A 89 -10.50 -4.98 12.61
C ILE A 89 -9.16 -4.55 11.99
N GLY A 90 -9.12 -3.40 11.31
CA GLY A 90 -7.90 -2.86 10.73
C GLY A 90 -7.52 -3.42 9.36
N VAL A 91 -8.44 -4.11 8.68
CA VAL A 91 -8.21 -4.66 7.32
C VAL A 91 -8.76 -3.68 6.29
N PHE A 92 -7.85 -3.03 5.55
CA PHE A 92 -8.22 -2.04 4.53
C PHE A 92 -7.74 -2.42 3.13
N THR A 93 -6.68 -3.22 3.03
CA THR A 93 -6.07 -3.67 1.79
C THR A 93 -5.99 -5.20 1.72
N PHE A 94 -5.62 -5.74 0.56
CA PHE A 94 -5.33 -7.17 0.43
C PHE A 94 -4.14 -7.63 1.26
N VAL A 95 -3.14 -6.76 1.46
CA VAL A 95 -1.98 -7.09 2.31
C VAL A 95 -2.44 -7.29 3.74
N ASP A 96 -3.26 -6.37 4.26
CA ASP A 96 -3.84 -6.48 5.60
C ASP A 96 -4.70 -7.74 5.74
N LEU A 97 -5.50 -8.06 4.71
CA LEU A 97 -6.34 -9.25 4.68
C LEU A 97 -5.51 -10.53 4.83
N LEU A 98 -4.43 -10.66 4.05
CA LEU A 98 -3.57 -11.85 4.08
C LEU A 98 -2.74 -11.96 5.36
N HIS A 99 -2.43 -10.82 5.99
CA HIS A 99 -1.75 -10.79 7.29
C HIS A 99 -2.68 -11.04 8.48
N SER A 100 -3.97 -10.75 8.36
CA SER A 100 -4.92 -10.83 9.48
C SER A 100 -5.79 -12.09 9.44
N ILE A 101 -6.06 -12.64 8.25
CA ILE A 101 -6.96 -13.79 8.07
C ILE A 101 -6.14 -14.99 7.58
N HIS A 102 -5.87 -15.92 8.49
CA HIS A 102 -5.10 -17.14 8.25
C HIS A 102 -5.95 -18.40 8.25
N SER A 103 -7.19 -18.30 8.74
CA SER A 103 -8.14 -19.40 8.83
C SER A 103 -9.56 -18.94 8.50
N LYS A 104 -10.44 -19.91 8.22
CA LYS A 104 -11.88 -19.62 8.08
C LYS A 104 -12.48 -19.08 9.38
N ASP A 105 -11.96 -19.51 10.53
CA ASP A 105 -12.50 -19.11 11.83
C ASP A 105 -12.26 -17.64 12.15
N ASP A 106 -11.19 -17.04 11.61
CA ASP A 106 -10.88 -15.61 11.77
C ASP A 106 -11.98 -14.72 11.13
N LEU A 107 -12.72 -15.25 10.16
CA LEU A 107 -13.84 -14.55 9.53
C LEU A 107 -15.09 -14.47 10.43
N LYS A 108 -15.11 -15.12 11.60
CA LYS A 108 -16.23 -14.99 12.55
C LYS A 108 -16.35 -13.57 13.08
N ASP A 109 -15.25 -12.88 13.29
CA ASP A 109 -15.25 -11.49 13.78
C ASP A 109 -15.78 -10.50 12.74
N VAL A 110 -15.71 -10.88 11.46
CA VAL A 110 -16.21 -10.09 10.33
C VAL A 110 -17.66 -10.44 9.97
N CYS A 111 -17.94 -11.73 9.81
CA CYS A 111 -19.20 -12.25 9.26
C CYS A 111 -20.22 -12.66 10.34
N GLY A 112 -19.82 -12.71 11.61
CA GLY A 112 -20.67 -13.19 12.71
C GLY A 112 -21.16 -14.61 12.44
N SER A 113 -22.48 -14.80 12.43
CA SER A 113 -23.13 -16.09 12.18
C SER A 113 -23.41 -16.40 10.70
N ASP A 114 -23.01 -15.54 9.75
CA ASP A 114 -23.22 -15.80 8.31
C ASP A 114 -22.19 -16.83 7.79
N VAL A 115 -22.52 -18.11 7.98
CA VAL A 115 -21.67 -19.25 7.58
C VAL A 115 -21.44 -19.28 6.06
N GLN A 116 -22.41 -18.83 5.26
CA GLN A 116 -22.29 -18.81 3.81
C GLN A 116 -21.27 -17.74 3.36
N ALA A 117 -21.33 -16.54 3.93
CA ALA A 117 -20.34 -15.51 3.68
C ALA A 117 -18.94 -15.94 4.13
N GLN A 118 -18.81 -16.54 5.33
CA GLN A 118 -17.53 -17.07 5.81
C GLN A 118 -16.94 -18.10 4.82
N PHE A 119 -17.76 -19.03 4.34
CA PHE A 119 -17.30 -20.02 3.36
C PHE A 119 -16.88 -19.38 2.04
N LEU A 120 -17.71 -18.47 1.51
CA LEU A 120 -17.43 -17.77 0.26
C LEU A 120 -16.12 -16.96 0.35
N LEU A 121 -16.00 -16.10 1.36
CA LEU A 121 -14.80 -15.28 1.60
C LEU A 121 -13.56 -16.15 1.77
N TRP A 122 -13.61 -17.15 2.65
CA TRP A 122 -12.48 -18.05 2.85
C TRP A 122 -12.05 -18.75 1.55
N SER A 123 -13.00 -19.24 0.76
CA SER A 123 -12.70 -19.90 -0.52
C SER A 123 -11.99 -18.99 -1.52
N LYS A 124 -12.20 -17.67 -1.44
CA LYS A 124 -11.55 -16.67 -2.29
C LYS A 124 -10.18 -16.28 -1.71
N ILE A 125 -10.10 -16.06 -0.40
CA ILE A 125 -8.85 -15.71 0.31
C ILE A 125 -7.82 -16.81 0.17
N ALA A 126 -8.20 -18.07 0.44
CA ALA A 126 -7.29 -19.21 0.31
C ALA A 126 -6.70 -19.33 -1.10
N LYS A 127 -7.46 -18.98 -2.15
CA LYS A 127 -6.96 -18.95 -3.53
C LYS A 127 -5.94 -17.84 -3.76
N LEU A 128 -6.14 -16.66 -3.16
CA LEU A 128 -5.19 -15.56 -3.23
C LEU A 128 -3.85 -15.94 -2.58
N SER A 129 -3.87 -16.64 -1.45
CA SER A 129 -2.67 -17.08 -0.73
C SER A 129 -1.87 -18.18 -1.45
N THR A 130 -2.50 -18.91 -2.38
CA THR A 130 -1.86 -20.00 -3.13
C THR A 130 -1.19 -19.55 -4.43
N VAL A 131 -1.34 -18.28 -4.84
CA VAL A 131 -0.69 -17.77 -6.05
C VAL A 131 0.80 -17.58 -5.74
N PRO A 132 1.73 -18.27 -6.44
CA PRO A 132 3.15 -18.05 -6.24
C PRO A 132 3.50 -16.62 -6.63
N SER A 133 4.15 -15.88 -5.73
CA SER A 133 4.68 -14.54 -5.98
C SER A 133 5.61 -14.58 -7.20
N GLN A 134 5.13 -14.19 -8.37
CA GLN A 134 5.97 -13.99 -9.54
C GLN A 134 6.69 -12.64 -9.42
N SER A 135 7.71 -12.59 -8.57
CA SER A 135 8.72 -11.53 -8.58
C SER A 135 10.01 -12.10 -9.15
N ASN A 136 10.09 -12.18 -10.49
CA ASN A 136 11.32 -12.32 -11.26
C ASN A 136 11.06 -11.79 -12.68
N LEU A 137 11.01 -10.47 -12.83
CA LEU A 137 11.37 -9.82 -14.09
C LEU A 137 12.73 -9.14 -13.88
N SER A 138 13.79 -9.91 -14.08
CA SER A 138 15.10 -9.38 -14.40
C SER A 138 15.02 -8.78 -15.80
N THR A 139 15.02 -7.45 -15.90
CA THR A 139 15.33 -6.78 -17.16
C THR A 139 16.76 -7.14 -17.59
N PRO A 140 17.00 -7.61 -18.83
CA PRO A 140 18.35 -7.73 -19.34
C PRO A 140 18.92 -6.32 -19.53
N VAL A 141 20.04 -6.05 -18.84
CA VAL A 141 20.89 -4.89 -19.07
C VAL A 141 21.47 -5.00 -20.49
N PRO A 142 21.39 -3.96 -21.35
CA PRO A 142 22.12 -3.94 -22.59
C PRO A 142 23.62 -3.78 -22.29
N SER A 143 24.42 -4.78 -22.64
CA SER A 143 25.87 -4.74 -22.54
C SER A 143 26.44 -3.71 -23.54
N SER A 144 26.89 -2.57 -23.01
CA SER A 144 27.73 -1.64 -23.76
C SER A 144 29.13 -2.25 -23.91
N GLN A 145 29.47 -2.69 -25.13
CA GLN A 145 30.87 -2.99 -25.49
C GLN A 145 31.62 -1.66 -25.61
N THR A 146 32.55 -1.42 -24.68
CA THR A 146 33.58 -0.38 -24.81
C THR A 146 34.87 -1.09 -25.16
N THR A 147 35.24 -1.10 -26.44
CA THR A 147 36.57 -1.55 -26.88
C THR A 147 37.54 -0.40 -26.73
N VAL A 148 38.40 -0.48 -25.71
CA VAL A 148 39.59 0.35 -25.59
C VAL A 148 40.70 -0.36 -26.37
N GLU A 149 41.01 0.13 -27.57
CA GLU A 149 42.25 -0.22 -28.27
C GLU A 149 43.26 0.92 -28.10
N THR A 150 44.23 0.68 -27.23
CA THR A 150 45.45 1.47 -27.13
C THR A 150 46.48 0.82 -28.06
N ARG A 151 46.98 1.55 -29.07
CA ARG A 151 48.25 1.20 -29.72
C ARG A 151 49.10 2.45 -29.94
N PHE A 152 50.31 2.34 -29.38
CA PHE A 152 51.43 3.25 -29.53
C PHE A 152 52.06 3.14 -30.93
N ASP A 153 52.92 4.13 -31.19
CA ASP A 153 53.99 4.25 -32.19
C ASP A 153 53.65 5.01 -33.50
N ASN A 154 54.16 6.22 -33.73
CA ASN A 154 55.52 6.72 -34.00
C ASN A 154 55.78 6.88 -35.52
N VAL A 155 56.57 7.90 -35.88
CA VAL A 155 57.38 8.06 -37.13
C VAL A 155 56.82 8.94 -38.29
N LEU A 156 57.51 10.09 -38.48
CA LEU A 156 57.86 10.85 -39.72
C LEU A 156 56.70 11.25 -40.69
N ARG A 157 56.48 12.52 -41.05
CA ARG A 157 57.37 13.52 -41.66
C ARG A 157 56.78 14.92 -41.54
#